data_AF-A0A932GUH8-F1
#
_entry.id   AF-A0A932GUH8-F1
#
_cell.length_a   1.000
_cell.length_b   1.000
_cell.length_c   1.000
_cell.angle_alpha   90.00
_cell.angle_beta   90.00
_cell.angle_gamma   90.00
#
_symmetry.space_group_name_H-M   'P 1'
#
loop_
_entity.id
_entity.type
_entity.pdbx_description
1 polymer ?
#
loop_
_entity_poly.entity_id
_entity_poly.type
_entity_poly.pdbx_seq_one_letter_code
_entity_poly.pdbx_strand_id
1 'polypeptide(L)'
;MLLNQRKAACVNIVPRVDSLFWWQGKLDSAQESLLIAKTRASLLPDIIEMVKMAHSYDVPEIIALPVIGGNEDYLRWIDSETEEG
;
A
#
# COMPACT_ATOMS: atom_id res chain seq x y z
N MET A 1 8.71 6.35 -4.44
CA MET A 1 9.48 5.72 -3.36
C MET A 1 9.35 4.20 -3.40
N LEU A 2 8.16 3.61 -3.17
CA LEU A 2 7.98 2.14 -3.13
C LEU A 2 8.52 1.42 -4.39
N LEU A 3 8.16 1.90 -5.58
CA LEU A 3 8.65 1.35 -6.85
C LEU A 3 10.16 1.55 -7.03
N ASN A 4 10.67 2.75 -6.74
CA ASN A 4 12.10 3.07 -6.89
C ASN A 4 13.00 2.20 -6.00
N GLN A 5 12.50 1.75 -4.84
CA GLN A 5 13.22 0.86 -3.92
C GLN A 5 12.83 -0.61 -4.10
N ARG A 6 12.10 -0.95 -5.18
CA ARG A 6 11.63 -2.32 -5.46
C ARG A 6 10.89 -2.98 -4.28
N LYS A 7 10.18 -2.18 -3.47
CA LYS A 7 9.32 -2.69 -2.38
C LYS A 7 7.90 -2.99 -2.84
N ALA A 8 7.52 -2.54 -4.04
CA ALA A 8 6.30 -2.98 -4.72
C ALA A 8 6.61 -3.10 -6.21
N ALA A 9 6.02 -4.09 -6.88
CA ALA A 9 6.15 -4.26 -8.33
C ALA A 9 5.24 -3.30 -9.10
N CYS A 10 4.05 -3.02 -8.56
CA CYS A 10 3.03 -2.20 -9.19
C CYS A 10 2.21 -1.45 -8.13
N VAL A 11 1.78 -0.23 -8.46
CA VAL A 11 0.84 0.55 -7.64
C VAL A 11 -0.24 1.12 -8.54
N ASN A 12 -1.51 0.85 -8.20
CA ASN A 12 -2.62 1.57 -8.80
C ASN A 12 -3.00 2.74 -7.89
N ILE A 13 -3.33 3.88 -8.49
CA ILE A 13 -3.79 5.07 -7.78
C ILE A 13 -5.26 5.29 -8.13
N VAL A 14 -6.14 5.25 -7.14
CA VAL A 14 -7.55 5.61 -7.28
C VAL A 14 -7.72 6.99 -6.65
N PRO A 15 -7.80 8.06 -7.47
CA PRO A 15 -7.89 9.41 -6.96
C PRO A 15 -9.30 9.75 -6.49
N ARG A 16 -9.42 10.77 -5.62
CA ARG A 16 -10.71 11.36 -5.18
C ARG A 16 -11.62 10.34 -4.49
N VAL A 17 -11.08 9.67 -3.47
CA VAL A 17 -11.86 8.83 -2.55
C VAL A 17 -12.32 9.69 -1.39
N ASP A 18 -13.59 9.57 -1.00
CA ASP A 18 -14.09 10.15 0.24
C ASP A 18 -13.98 9.11 1.37
N SER A 19 -13.14 9.39 2.35
CA SER A 19 -12.99 8.57 3.56
C SER A 19 -13.83 9.18 4.68
N LEU A 20 -14.68 8.38 5.31
CA LEU A 20 -15.53 8.77 6.44
C LEU A 20 -15.10 7.98 7.69
N PHE A 21 -14.87 8.66 8.80
CA PHE A 21 -14.38 8.02 10.02
C PHE A 21 -14.82 8.78 11.27
N TRP A 22 -14.70 8.14 12.44
CA TRP A 22 -14.94 8.80 13.72
C TRP A 22 -13.63 9.34 14.27
N TRP A 23 -13.59 10.64 14.56
CA TRP A 23 -12.46 11.30 15.19
C TRP A 23 -12.94 12.14 16.37
N GLN A 24 -12.33 11.94 17.54
CA GLN A 24 -12.67 12.64 18.78
C GLN A 24 -14.20 12.68 19.09
N GLY A 25 -14.88 11.56 18.83
CA GLY A 25 -16.32 11.42 19.09
C GLY A 25 -17.24 12.11 18.08
N LYS A 26 -16.71 12.55 16.93
CA LYS A 26 -17.49 13.14 15.84
C LYS A 26 -17.23 12.40 14.53
N LEU A 27 -18.24 12.37 13.67
CA LEU A 27 -18.06 11.90 12.30
C LEU A 27 -17.29 12.98 11.53
N ASP A 28 -16.21 12.57 10.88
CA ASP A 28 -15.33 13.41 10.07
C ASP A 28 -15.11 12.77 8.70
N SER A 29 -14.55 13.53 7.77
CA SER A 29 -14.32 13.11 6.40
C SER A 29 -13.06 13.72 5.79
N ALA A 30 -12.38 12.97 4.93
CA ALA A 30 -11.23 13.47 4.17
C ALA A 30 -11.34 13.05 2.69
N GLN A 31 -10.87 13.94 1.80
CA GLN A 31 -10.61 13.59 0.40
C GLN A 31 -9.20 13.01 0.27
N GLU A 32 -9.13 11.80 -0.25
CA GLU A 32 -7.91 11.01 -0.28
C GLU A 32 -7.67 10.38 -1.65
N SER A 33 -6.55 9.67 -1.76
CA SER A 33 -6.28 8.77 -2.87
C SER A 33 -5.96 7.40 -2.30
N LEU A 34 -6.65 6.37 -2.80
CA LEU A 34 -6.38 4.99 -2.40
C LEU A 34 -5.25 4.43 -3.27
N LEU A 35 -4.23 3.88 -2.62
CA LEU A 35 -3.13 3.17 -3.27
C LEU A 35 -3.34 1.66 -3.15
N ILE A 36 -3.27 0.95 -4.28
CA ILE A 36 -3.30 -0.52 -4.31
C ILE A 36 -1.95 -1.02 -4.82
N ALA A 37 -1.05 -1.29 -3.87
CA ALA A 37 0.29 -1.80 -4.14
C ALA A 37 0.31 -3.34 -4.20
N LYS A 38 1.03 -3.90 -5.17
CA LYS A 38 1.23 -5.35 -5.34
C LYS A 38 2.66 -5.67 -4.98
N THR A 39 2.82 -6.55 -4.01
CA THR A 39 4.12 -6.87 -3.41
C THR A 39 4.08 -8.25 -2.75
N ARG A 40 5.24 -8.72 -2.30
CA ARG A 40 5.41 -9.93 -1.52
C ARG A 40 5.07 -9.68 -0.06
N ALA A 41 4.46 -10.67 0.60
CA ALA A 41 4.12 -10.59 2.02
C ALA A 41 5.35 -10.34 2.92
N SER A 42 6.52 -10.84 2.53
CA SER A 42 7.78 -10.62 3.27
C SER A 42 8.22 -9.16 3.33
N LEU A 43 7.77 -8.31 2.40
CA LEU A 43 8.14 -6.89 2.32
C LEU A 43 7.17 -5.96 3.07
N LEU A 44 6.08 -6.51 3.62
CA LEU A 44 5.08 -5.69 4.31
C LEU A 44 5.68 -4.88 5.48
N PRO A 45 6.57 -5.41 6.34
CA PRO A 45 7.19 -4.61 7.40
C PRO A 45 7.94 -3.39 6.88
N ASP A 46 8.79 -3.57 5.86
CA ASP A 46 9.57 -2.48 5.22
C ASP A 46 8.65 -1.40 4.64
N ILE A 47 7.58 -1.83 3.95
CA ILE A 47 6.61 -0.90 3.35
C ILE A 47 5.90 -0.10 4.45
N ILE A 48 5.50 -0.73 5.55
CA ILE A 48 4.84 -0.04 6.66
C ILE A 48 5.76 1.04 7.22
N GLU A 49 7.03 0.71 7.47
CA GLU A 49 8.01 1.65 7.98
C GLU A 49 8.22 2.83 7.03
N MET A 50 8.46 2.54 5.75
CA MET A 50 8.70 3.56 4.73
C MET A 50 7.50 4.49 4.55
N VAL A 51 6.28 3.94 4.49
CA VAL A 51 5.07 4.76 4.38
C VAL A 51 4.92 5.65 5.61
N LYS A 52 5.09 5.11 6.83
CA LYS A 52 5.02 5.91 8.06
C LYS A 52 6.03 7.05 8.10
N MET A 53 7.25 6.85 7.58
CA MET A 53 8.26 7.90 7.53
C MET A 53 7.93 9.03 6.55
N ALA A 54 7.17 8.73 5.48
CA ALA A 54 6.89 9.67 4.41
C ALA A 54 5.46 10.25 4.44
N HIS A 55 4.53 9.64 5.17
CA HIS A 55 3.13 10.04 5.18
C HIS A 55 2.90 11.28 6.06
N SER A 56 1.95 12.11 5.68
CA SER A 56 1.57 13.33 6.44
C SER A 56 0.71 13.04 7.67
N TYR A 57 0.21 11.81 7.82
CA TYR A 57 -0.66 11.42 8.93
C TYR A 57 0.16 10.69 9.98
N ASP A 58 -0.17 10.90 11.25
CA ASP A 58 0.50 10.23 12.36
C ASP A 58 0.29 8.70 12.32
N VAL A 59 -0.88 8.26 11.88
CA VAL A 59 -1.27 6.85 11.72
C VAL A 59 -1.89 6.65 10.33
N PRO A 60 -1.09 6.43 9.27
CA PRO A 60 -1.61 6.15 7.95
C PRO A 60 -2.27 4.76 7.89
N GLU A 61 -3.35 4.63 7.12
CA GLU A 61 -3.96 3.32 6.84
C GLU A 61 -3.04 2.50 5.93
N ILE A 62 -2.57 1.35 6.43
CA ILE A 62 -1.77 0.39 5.68
C ILE A 62 -2.23 -1.01 6.09
N ILE A 63 -2.94 -1.68 5.19
CA ILE A 63 -3.44 -3.04 5.39
C ILE A 63 -3.11 -3.91 4.18
N ALA A 64 -2.96 -5.21 4.39
CA ALA A 64 -2.65 -6.17 3.35
C ALA A 64 -3.75 -7.22 3.22
N LEU A 65 -4.09 -7.55 1.97
CA LEU A 65 -5.02 -8.63 1.63
C LEU A 65 -4.25 -9.71 0.85
N PRO A 66 -4.36 -11.00 1.21
CA PRO A 66 -3.64 -12.05 0.52
C PRO A 66 -4.21 -12.27 -0.88
N VAL A 67 -3.32 -12.37 -1.88
CA VAL A 67 -3.67 -12.85 -3.21
C VAL A 67 -3.56 -14.38 -3.20
N ILE A 68 -4.69 -15.07 -3.35
CA ILE A 68 -4.77 -16.54 -3.26
C ILE A 68 -4.56 -17.26 -4.61
N GLY A 69 -4.48 -16.52 -5.71
CA GLY A 69 -4.30 -17.03 -7.06
C GLY A 69 -4.31 -15.91 -8.10
N GLY A 70 -3.95 -16.24 -9.35
CA GLY A 70 -3.88 -15.26 -10.44
C GLY A 70 -3.15 -15.83 -11.66
N ASN A 71 -2.83 -14.97 -12.62
CA ASN A 71 -1.96 -15.35 -13.73
C ASN A 71 -0.54 -15.61 -13.22
N GLU A 72 -0.05 -16.84 -13.38
CA GLU A 72 1.27 -17.23 -12.89
C GLU A 72 2.41 -16.36 -13.42
N ASP A 73 2.37 -15.94 -14.68
CA ASP A 73 3.40 -15.08 -15.26
C ASP A 73 3.45 -13.72 -14.56
N TYR A 74 2.28 -13.19 -14.20
CA TYR A 74 2.18 -11.92 -13.48
C TYR A 74 2.65 -12.05 -12.03
N LEU A 75 2.31 -13.15 -11.36
CA LEU A 75 2.76 -13.42 -9.99
C LEU A 75 4.29 -13.60 -9.95
N ARG A 76 4.86 -14.37 -10.89
CA ARG A 76 6.32 -14.49 -11.06
C ARG A 76 6.99 -13.14 -11.32
N TRP A 77 6.34 -12.28 -12.12
CA TRP A 77 6.85 -10.94 -12.38
C TRP A 77 6.87 -10.06 -11.13
N ILE A 78 5.84 -10.15 -10.26
CA ILE A 78 5.86 -9.45 -8.96
C ILE A 78 7.05 -9.90 -8.12
N ASP A 79 7.32 -11.20 -8.07
CA ASP A 79 8.45 -11.74 -7.34
C ASP A 79 9.79 -11.23 -7.91
N SER A 80 9.94 -11.18 -9.24
CA SER A 80 11.18 -10.72 -9.89
C SER A 80 11.42 -9.22 -9.78
N GLU A 81 10.38 -8.39 -9.68
CA GLU A 81 10.51 -6.94 -9.62
C GLU A 81 10.66 -6.40 -8.20
N THR A 82 10.57 -7.25 -7.18
CA THR A 82 10.65 -6.82 -5.78
C THR A 82 11.86 -7.41 -5.06
N GLU A 83 12.50 -6.62 -4.20
CA GLU A 83 13.76 -6.99 -3.53
C GLU A 83 13.62 -6.95 -2.01
N GLU A 84 14.13 -8.01 -1.35
CA GLU A 84 14.35 -7.99 0.10
C GLU A 84 15.59 -7.13 0.37
N GLY A 85 15.57 -6.39 1.48
CA GLY A 85 16.68 -5.52 1.89
C GLY A 85 17.89 -6.31 2.37
#